data_AF-A0A482V1E2-F1
#
_entry.id   AF-A0A482V1E2-F1
#
_cell.length_a   1.000
_cell.length_b   1.000
_cell.length_c   1.000
_cell.angle_alpha   90.00
_cell.angle_beta   90.00
_cell.angle_gamma   90.00
#
_symmetry.space_group_name_H-M   'P 1'
#
loop_
_entity.id
_entity.type
_entity.pdbx_description
1 polymer ?
#
loop_
_entity_poly.entity_id
_entity_poly.type
_entity_poly.pdbx_seq_one_letter_code
_entity_poly.pdbx_strand_id
1 'polypeptide(L)'
;MSRLDGSHLAQCYVDDYEHLLKEKVDGFKEKLRVSYGDAIPEVEVFESPKEHFRMRANFQMWHDDAKNKTPEGFYYCMFDEKDGKKQPHEVKTFPRATKRINQLMPEIMQVGCTSSTIL
;
A
#
# COMPACT_ATOMS: atom_id res chain seq x y z
N MET A 1 -1.11 5.89 -23.66
CA MET A 1 -0.43 6.85 -22.74
C MET A 1 0.50 6.05 -21.84
N SER A 2 1.59 6.64 -21.34
CA SER A 2 2.46 5.93 -20.37
C SER A 2 1.72 5.80 -19.03
N ARG A 3 1.83 4.64 -18.37
CA ARG A 3 1.29 4.43 -17.02
C ARG A 3 2.07 5.31 -16.04
N LEU A 4 1.35 5.90 -15.08
CA LEU A 4 1.97 6.60 -13.96
C LEU A 4 2.54 5.56 -12.99
N ASP A 5 3.74 5.81 -12.48
CA ASP A 5 4.33 4.97 -11.44
C ASP A 5 3.65 5.23 -10.09
N GLY A 6 3.30 4.15 -9.39
CA GLY A 6 2.68 4.17 -8.06
C GLY A 6 3.59 3.67 -6.95
N SER A 7 4.88 3.49 -7.22
CA SER A 7 5.84 2.97 -6.24
C SER A 7 5.85 3.78 -4.94
N HIS A 8 5.70 5.10 -5.01
CA HIS A 8 5.62 5.99 -3.84
C HIS A 8 4.38 5.76 -2.96
N LEU A 9 3.28 5.25 -3.53
CA LEU A 9 2.06 4.91 -2.78
C LEU A 9 2.20 3.57 -2.05
N ALA A 10 2.99 2.65 -2.60
CA ALA A 10 3.20 1.29 -2.11
C ALA A 10 4.40 1.13 -1.17
N GLN A 11 5.31 2.11 -1.12
CA GLN A 11 6.61 2.01 -0.46
C GLN A 11 6.56 1.79 1.06
N CYS A 12 7.62 1.17 1.59
CA CYS A 12 7.95 1.17 3.01
C CYS A 12 9.07 2.18 3.26
N TYR A 13 8.99 2.92 4.36
CA TYR A 13 10.04 3.88 4.77
C TYR A 13 10.98 3.19 5.76
N VAL A 14 11.78 2.24 5.26
CA VAL A 14 12.62 1.37 6.11
C VAL A 14 13.71 2.17 6.83
N ASP A 15 14.36 3.09 6.12
CA ASP A 15 15.44 3.91 6.65
C ASP A 15 14.95 4.96 7.66
N ASP A 16 13.71 5.43 7.51
CA ASP A 16 13.09 6.43 8.39
C ASP A 16 12.23 5.80 9.50
N TYR A 17 12.22 4.47 9.61
CA TYR A 17 11.31 3.75 10.50
C TYR A 17 11.43 4.20 11.96
N GLU A 18 12.66 4.33 12.46
CA GLU A 18 12.91 4.71 13.87
C GLU A 18 12.40 6.12 14.18
N HIS A 19 12.60 7.05 13.25
CA HIS A 19 12.14 8.42 13.38
C HIS A 19 10.61 8.49 13.36
N LEU A 20 9.96 7.79 12.41
CA LEU A 20 8.50 7.71 12.32
C LEU A 20 7.86 7.03 13.54
N LEU A 21 8.52 6.01 14.09
CA LEU A 21 8.08 5.34 15.31
C LEU A 21 8.16 6.31 16.50
N LYS A 22 9.29 7.00 16.66
CA LYS A 22 9.49 7.99 17.72
C LYS A 22 8.44 9.09 17.64
N GLU A 23 8.20 9.67 16.47
CA GLU A 23 7.20 10.72 16.27
C GLU A 23 5.79 10.25 16.68
N LYS A 24 5.40 9.02 16.31
CA LYS A 24 4.11 8.43 16.73
C LYS A 24 4.01 8.23 18.24
N VAL A 25 5.07 7.70 18.87
CA VAL A 25 5.09 7.44 20.31
C VAL A 25 5.02 8.75 21.08
N ASP A 26 5.81 9.75 20.70
CA ASP A 26 5.82 11.06 21.34
C ASP A 26 4.46 11.75 21.19
N GLY A 27 3.89 11.73 19.98
CA GLY A 27 2.56 12.30 19.72
C GLY A 27 1.44 11.60 20.49
N PHE A 28 1.56 10.29 20.74
CA PHE A 28 0.62 9.55 21.58
C PHE A 28 0.78 9.89 23.06
N LYS A 29 2.01 9.93 23.59
CA LYS A 29 2.31 10.32 24.98
C LYS A 29 1.77 11.71 25.29
N GLU A 30 1.95 12.66 24.38
CA GLU A 30 1.42 14.02 24.55
C GLU A 30 -0.12 14.04 24.61
N LYS A 31 -0.80 13.29 23.73
CA LYS A 31 -2.27 13.17 23.77
C LYS A 31 -2.78 12.57 25.08
N LEU A 32 -2.08 11.56 25.61
CA LEU A 32 -2.40 10.98 26.91
C LEU A 32 -2.21 12.00 28.04
N ARG A 33 -1.08 12.71 28.05
CA ARG A 33 -0.77 13.74 29.05
C ARG A 33 -1.82 14.85 29.08
N VAL A 34 -2.23 15.34 27.90
CA VAL A 34 -3.28 16.36 27.78
C VAL A 34 -4.64 15.86 28.30
N SER A 35 -4.96 14.58 28.09
CA SER A 35 -6.27 14.01 28.42
C SER A 35 -6.38 13.52 29.87
N TYR A 36 -5.28 13.05 30.46
CA TYR A 36 -5.26 12.33 31.74
C TYR A 36 -4.25 12.89 32.76
N GLY A 37 -3.49 13.93 32.41
CA GLY A 37 -2.46 14.54 33.24
C GLY A 37 -1.15 13.74 33.27
N ASP A 38 -0.23 14.14 34.15
CA ASP A 38 1.15 13.62 34.18
C ASP A 38 1.28 12.25 34.90
N ALA A 39 0.20 11.74 35.49
CA ALA A 39 0.19 10.46 36.23
C ALA A 39 -0.06 9.22 35.34
N ILE A 40 0.24 9.32 34.04
CA ILE A 40 0.09 8.19 33.11
C ILE A 40 1.24 7.19 33.26
N PRO A 41 0.97 5.87 33.21
CA PRO A 41 2.02 4.86 33.25
C PRO A 41 2.90 4.92 32.00
N GLU A 42 4.06 4.26 32.07
CA GLU A 42 4.96 4.13 30.92
C GLU A 42 4.27 3.40 29.77
N VAL A 43 4.41 3.94 28.56
CA VAL A 43 3.82 3.36 27.35
C VAL A 43 4.73 2.25 26.83
N GLU A 44 4.21 1.02 26.84
CA GLU A 44 4.84 -0.10 26.16
C GLU A 44 4.70 0.03 24.63
N VAL A 45 5.78 -0.24 23.90
CA VAL A 45 5.85 -0.08 22.45
C VAL A 45 6.10 -1.43 21.80
N PHE A 46 5.20 -1.84 20.91
CA PHE A 46 5.32 -3.06 20.11
C PHE A 46 5.56 -2.68 18.65
N GLU A 47 6.77 -2.95 18.19
CA GLU A 47 7.19 -2.61 16.84
C GLU A 47 6.68 -3.61 15.80
N SER A 48 6.29 -3.09 14.63
CA SER A 48 6.00 -3.93 13.47
C SER A 48 7.29 -4.21 12.70
N PRO A 49 7.37 -5.33 11.95
CA PRO A 49 8.39 -5.47 10.92
C PRO A 49 8.38 -4.26 9.96
N LYS A 50 9.56 -3.80 9.53
CA LYS A 50 9.71 -2.62 8.66
C LYS A 50 9.09 -2.83 7.27
N GLU A 51 8.96 -4.08 6.86
CA GLU A 51 8.35 -4.52 5.61
C GLU A 51 7.49 -5.77 5.82
N HIS A 52 6.66 -6.11 4.84
CA HIS A 52 5.88 -7.34 4.78
C HIS A 52 4.91 -7.60 5.96
N PHE A 53 4.52 -6.55 6.68
CA PHE A 53 3.68 -6.65 7.87
C PHE A 53 2.17 -6.78 7.57
N ARG A 54 1.70 -6.48 6.35
CA ARG A 54 0.27 -6.60 5.99
C ARG A 54 -0.07 -8.00 5.46
N MET A 55 -0.99 -8.66 6.16
CA MET A 55 -1.53 -9.98 5.78
C MET A 55 -2.65 -9.91 4.72
N ARG A 56 -3.14 -8.70 4.40
CA ARG A 56 -4.17 -8.45 3.38
C ARG A 56 -3.83 -7.20 2.59
N ALA A 57 -4.12 -7.22 1.29
CA ALA A 57 -4.10 -6.04 0.43
C ALA A 57 -5.36 -6.05 -0.45
N ASN A 58 -5.88 -4.86 -0.76
CA ASN A 58 -6.92 -4.68 -1.76
C ASN A 58 -6.31 -3.82 -2.87
N PHE A 59 -6.40 -4.27 -4.11
CA PHE A 59 -5.92 -3.53 -5.28
C PHE A 59 -7.11 -3.25 -6.19
N GLN A 60 -7.18 -2.05 -6.75
CA GLN A 60 -8.09 -1.81 -7.86
C GLN A 60 -7.42 -2.30 -9.14
N MET A 61 -8.19 -2.94 -10.02
CA MET A 61 -7.73 -3.29 -11.36
C MET A 61 -8.20 -2.21 -12.33
N TRP A 62 -7.28 -1.75 -13.17
CA TRP A 62 -7.57 -0.77 -14.21
C TRP A 62 -7.37 -1.38 -15.59
N HIS A 63 -8.17 -0.93 -16.56
CA HIS A 63 -8.05 -1.31 -17.97
C HIS A 63 -7.60 -0.09 -18.78
N ASP A 64 -6.51 -0.25 -19.54
CA ASP A 64 -6.05 0.73 -20.52
C ASP A 64 -6.77 0.49 -21.85
N ASP A 65 -7.85 1.23 -22.09
CA ASP A 65 -8.66 1.11 -23.31
C ASP A 65 -7.85 1.31 -24.61
N ALA A 66 -6.71 2.02 -24.55
CA ALA A 66 -5.84 2.21 -25.70
C ALA A 66 -5.12 0.92 -26.15
N LYS A 67 -5.11 -0.13 -25.32
CA LYS A 67 -4.43 -1.41 -25.59
C LYS A 67 -5.37 -2.51 -26.11
N ASN A 68 -6.54 -2.16 -26.66
CA ASN A 68 -7.45 -3.07 -27.38
C ASN A 68 -7.75 -4.40 -26.67
N LYS A 69 -8.14 -4.36 -25.39
CA LYS A 69 -8.48 -5.56 -24.58
C LYS A 69 -7.43 -6.68 -24.62
N THR A 70 -6.15 -6.32 -24.81
CA THR A 70 -5.06 -7.27 -24.67
C THR A 70 -4.82 -7.59 -23.19
N PRO A 71 -4.24 -8.75 -22.86
CA PRO A 71 -3.84 -9.07 -21.48
C PRO A 71 -2.92 -8.01 -20.86
N GLU A 72 -2.14 -7.32 -21.69
CA GLU A 72 -1.29 -6.20 -21.28
C GLU A 72 -2.06 -4.90 -21.00
N GLY A 73 -3.37 -4.87 -21.23
CA GLY A 73 -4.26 -3.74 -20.95
C GLY A 73 -4.60 -3.60 -19.47
N PHE A 74 -4.52 -4.68 -18.67
CA PHE A 74 -4.87 -4.66 -17.26
C PHE A 74 -3.65 -4.48 -16.35
N TYR A 75 -3.85 -3.79 -15.22
CA TYR A 75 -2.84 -3.62 -14.19
C TYR A 75 -3.46 -3.28 -12.83
N TYR A 76 -2.74 -3.56 -11.75
CA TYR A 76 -3.13 -3.10 -10.41
C TYR A 76 -2.81 -1.61 -10.27
N CYS A 77 -3.72 -0.87 -9.66
CA CYS A 77 -3.51 0.55 -9.42
C CYS A 77 -3.88 1.00 -8.00
N MET A 78 -3.31 2.14 -7.62
CA MET A 78 -3.68 2.96 -6.48
C MET A 78 -3.86 4.41 -6.91
N PHE A 79 -4.43 5.23 -6.04
CA PHE A 79 -4.72 6.63 -6.32
C PHE A 79 -4.01 7.50 -5.29
N ASP A 80 -3.32 8.53 -5.76
CA ASP A 80 -2.80 9.59 -4.90
C ASP A 80 -3.95 10.54 -4.55
N GLU A 81 -4.01 10.98 -3.29
CA GLU A 81 -5.01 11.97 -2.87
C GLU A 81 -4.81 13.31 -3.59
N LYS A 82 -3.58 13.63 -4.01
CA LYS A 82 -3.24 14.86 -4.75
C LYS A 82 -3.80 14.87 -6.17
N ASP A 83 -3.77 13.73 -6.84
CA ASP A 83 -4.19 13.58 -8.25
C ASP A 83 -5.68 13.17 -8.38
N GLY A 84 -6.30 12.80 -7.26
CA GLY A 84 -7.70 12.42 -7.18
C GLY A 84 -7.98 10.99 -7.68
N LYS A 85 -9.21 10.52 -7.44
CA LYS A 85 -9.64 9.12 -7.71
C LYS A 85 -9.75 8.73 -9.19
N LYS A 86 -9.34 9.60 -10.12
CA LYS A 86 -9.46 9.36 -11.57
C LYS A 86 -8.11 9.09 -12.24
N GLN A 87 -7.00 9.30 -11.53
CA GLN A 87 -5.66 9.09 -12.06
C GLN A 87 -5.06 7.82 -11.46
N PRO A 88 -5.09 6.68 -12.17
CA PRO A 88 -4.53 5.44 -11.67
C PRO A 88 -3.00 5.46 -11.75
N HIS A 89 -2.34 5.13 -10.64
CA HIS A 89 -0.91 4.85 -10.58
C HIS A 89 -0.68 3.35 -10.53
N GLU A 90 0.13 2.82 -11.45
CA GLU A 90 0.42 1.39 -11.54
C GLU A 90 1.23 0.90 -10.34
N VAL A 91 0.81 -0.23 -9.78
CA VAL A 91 1.49 -0.89 -8.66
C VAL A 91 1.97 -2.27 -9.10
N LYS A 92 3.28 -2.41 -9.27
CA LYS A 92 3.93 -3.68 -9.67
C LYS A 92 4.35 -4.53 -8.49
N THR A 93 4.72 -3.88 -7.38
CA THR A 93 5.12 -4.52 -6.13
C THR A 93 4.45 -3.81 -4.97
N PHE A 94 4.28 -4.52 -3.86
CA PHE A 94 3.65 -3.99 -2.66
C PHE A 94 4.42 -4.44 -1.40
N PRO A 95 5.58 -3.83 -1.10
CA PRO A 95 6.51 -4.28 -0.04
C PRO A 95 5.87 -4.27 1.35
N ARG A 96 4.78 -3.52 1.56
CA ARG A 96 3.98 -3.54 2.80
C ARG A 96 3.28 -4.87 3.03
N ALA A 97 2.86 -5.59 1.98
CA ALA A 97 2.23 -6.89 2.12
C ALA A 97 3.25 -8.01 2.22
N THR A 98 2.80 -9.16 2.75
CA THR A 98 3.63 -10.36 2.81
C THR A 98 4.28 -10.71 1.47
N LYS A 99 5.42 -11.41 1.54
CA LYS A 99 6.10 -11.93 0.35
C LYS A 99 5.17 -12.79 -0.52
N ARG A 100 4.28 -13.56 0.12
CA ARG A 100 3.30 -14.39 -0.59
C ARG A 100 2.32 -13.58 -1.43
N ILE A 101 1.81 -12.46 -0.91
CA ILE A 101 0.94 -11.57 -1.70
C ILE A 101 1.70 -11.04 -2.92
N ASN A 102 2.95 -10.59 -2.75
CA ASN A 102 3.76 -10.08 -3.85
C ASN A 102 4.02 -11.15 -4.94
N GLN A 103 4.24 -12.41 -4.54
CA GLN A 103 4.39 -13.53 -5.47
C GLN A 103 3.10 -13.80 -6.25
N LEU A 104 1.94 -13.72 -5.57
CA LEU A 104 0.64 -14.02 -6.17
C LEU A 104 0.11 -12.91 -7.09
N MET A 105 0.55 -11.66 -6.91
CA MET A 105 0.11 -10.52 -7.75
C MET A 105 0.22 -10.81 -9.27
N PRO A 106 1.39 -11.17 -9.83
CA PRO A 106 1.48 -11.47 -11.26
C PRO A 106 0.66 -12.71 -11.68
N GLU A 107 0.59 -13.75 -10.84
CA GLU A 107 -0.16 -14.98 -11.12
C GLU A 107 -1.67 -14.69 -11.25
N ILE A 108 -2.23 -13.91 -10.30
CA ILE A 108 -3.64 -13.53 -10.30
C ILE A 108 -3.97 -12.65 -11.52
N MET A 109 -3.08 -11.71 -11.87
CA MET A 109 -3.26 -10.86 -13.06
C MET A 109 -3.30 -11.69 -14.35
N GLN A 110 -2.40 -12.66 -14.50
CA GLN A 110 -2.36 -13.53 -15.68
C GLN A 110 -3.66 -14.34 -15.84
N VAL A 111 -4.18 -14.91 -14.76
CA VAL A 111 -5.45 -15.66 -14.77
C VAL A 111 -6.62 -14.75 -15.10
N GLY A 112 -6.70 -13.56 -14.50
CA GLY A 112 -7.77 -12.59 -14.73
C GLY A 112 -7.83 -12.09 -16.18
N CYS A 113 -6.68 -11.93 -16.84
CA CYS A 113 -6.62 -11.49 -18.24
C CYS A 113 -6.96 -12.58 -19.27
N THR A 114 -6.82 -13.87 -18.92
CA THR A 114 -6.94 -14.97 -19.89
C THR A 114 -8.34 -15.61 -19.89
N SER A 115 -9.12 -15.42 -18.81
CA SER A 115 -10.43 -16.06 -18.67
C SER A 115 -11.53 -15.29 -19.39
N SER A 116 -12.08 -15.85 -20.47
CA SER A 116 -13.21 -15.29 -21.23
C SER A 116 -14.57 -15.42 -20.52
N THR A 117 -14.59 -15.77 -19.21
CA THR A 117 -15.81 -16.08 -18.45
C THR A 117 -16.11 -15.08 -17.34
N ILE A 118 -15.25 -14.09 -17.09
CA ILE A 118 -15.46 -13.10 -16.02
C ILE A 118 -15.28 -11.69 -16.57
N LEU A 119 -16.09 -11.28 -17.55
CA LEU A 119 -16.55 -9.90 -17.80
C LEU A 119 -17.84 -9.94 -18.62
#